data_AF-A0A1S3A8C9-F1
#
_entry.id   AF-A0A1S3A8C9-F1
#
_cell.length_a   1.000
_cell.length_b   1.000
_cell.length_c   1.000
_cell.angle_alpha   90.00
_cell.angle_beta   90.00
_cell.angle_gamma   90.00
#
_symmetry.space_group_name_H-M   'P 1'
#
loop_
_entity.id
_entity.type
_entity.pdbx_description
1 polymer ?
#
loop_
_entity_poly.entity_id
_entity_poly.type
_entity_poly.pdbx_seq_one_letter_code
_entity_poly.pdbx_strand_id
1 'polypeptide(L)'
;MACRGHSDMRGTPQTHLLTFSLLCLFSKVCAQLCPTPCVCPQPAPRCPAGVSLVLDGCGCCPVCARQLGEPCDHLHICDSSQGLVCQLGAGPGSWRATCLWEEDDGSCEMNGQLYRDGETFQPHCRVLCRCQDGGLTCMPLCSEDVRLPSWDCPHPRRVELPGKCCPKWVCEQGWGLGLQSLPVQDPQYSGLASPPPSGSLCPEWSTAWGPCSTTCGLGVATRVSNQNRLCRLEQQRRLCLSGPCPPPRPRSPRNGGF
;
A
#
# COMPACT_ATOMS: atom_id res chain seq x y z
N MET A 1 28.58 45.10 35.58
CA MET A 1 28.57 45.86 36.84
C MET A 1 27.15 45.97 37.33
N ALA A 2 26.93 45.51 38.56
CA ALA A 2 25.64 45.35 39.22
C ALA A 2 24.99 46.70 39.61
N CYS A 3 23.66 46.71 39.75
CA CYS A 3 22.92 47.32 40.87
C CYS A 3 21.48 46.77 40.84
N ARG A 4 21.10 45.82 41.71
CA ARG A 4 20.57 45.96 43.09
C ARG A 4 19.04 46.18 43.09
N GLY A 5 18.32 45.28 43.78
CA GLY A 5 16.91 45.47 44.11
C GLY A 5 16.11 44.16 44.22
N HIS A 6 16.55 43.23 45.07
CA HIS A 6 15.69 42.12 45.50
C HIS A 6 14.73 42.71 46.54
N SER A 7 13.49 43.00 46.13
CA SER A 7 12.40 43.36 47.04
C SER A 7 11.43 42.19 47.07
N ASP A 8 11.48 41.45 48.17
CA ASP A 8 10.49 40.47 48.61
C ASP A 8 9.08 41.06 48.47
N MET A 9 8.35 40.65 47.43
CA MET A 9 6.91 40.89 47.35
C MET A 9 6.20 39.77 48.10
N ARG A 10 6.25 39.84 49.44
CA ARG A 10 5.36 39.06 50.31
C ARG A 10 3.96 39.67 50.21
N GLY A 11 3.25 39.34 49.13
CA GLY A 11 1.85 39.70 48.92
C GLY A 11 1.04 39.26 50.14
N THR A 12 0.18 40.15 50.64
CA THR A 12 -0.70 39.81 51.75
C THR A 12 -1.65 38.69 51.29
N PRO A 13 -2.09 37.78 52.19
CA PRO A 13 -3.00 36.69 51.81
C PRO A 13 -4.28 37.20 51.11
N GLN A 14 -4.66 38.45 51.38
CA GLN A 14 -5.77 39.18 50.76
C GLN A 14 -5.52 39.54 49.29
N THR A 15 -4.27 39.87 48.89
CA THR A 15 -3.92 40.12 47.49
C THR A 15 -3.93 38.83 46.68
N HIS A 16 -3.43 37.72 47.26
CA HIS A 16 -3.50 36.41 46.63
C HIS A 16 -4.95 35.92 46.42
N LEU A 17 -5.83 36.10 47.41
CA LEU A 17 -7.26 35.77 47.31
C LEU A 17 -7.99 36.59 46.23
N LEU A 18 -7.70 37.88 46.13
CA LEU A 18 -8.27 38.75 45.09
C LEU A 18 -7.75 38.36 43.70
N THR A 19 -6.46 38.05 43.55
CA THR A 19 -5.92 37.56 42.26
C THR A 19 -6.51 36.22 41.88
N PHE A 20 -6.71 35.29 42.83
CA PHE A 20 -7.32 33.99 42.57
C PHE A 20 -8.80 34.14 42.19
N SER A 21 -9.53 35.04 42.87
CA SER A 21 -10.90 35.39 42.55
C SER A 21 -11.04 36.02 41.15
N LEU A 22 -10.16 36.97 40.79
CA LEU A 22 -10.12 37.52 39.43
C LEU A 22 -9.75 36.46 38.39
N LEU A 23 -8.75 35.62 38.64
CA LEU A 23 -8.38 34.51 37.75
C LEU A 23 -9.54 33.52 37.56
N CYS A 24 -10.29 33.19 38.61
CA CYS A 24 -11.49 32.34 38.52
C CYS A 24 -12.67 33.02 37.81
N LEU A 25 -12.78 34.36 37.89
CA LEU A 25 -13.76 35.13 37.15
C LEU A 25 -13.39 35.19 35.66
N PHE A 26 -12.12 35.45 35.33
CA PHE A 26 -11.62 35.39 33.95
C PHE A 26 -11.74 33.99 33.34
N SER A 27 -11.48 32.92 34.10
CA SER A 27 -11.66 31.55 33.64
C SER A 27 -13.14 31.21 33.39
N LYS A 28 -14.09 31.82 34.13
CA LYS A 28 -15.53 31.70 33.84
C LYS A 28 -15.95 32.47 32.58
N VAL A 29 -15.33 33.63 32.31
CA VAL A 29 -15.64 34.46 31.13
C VAL A 29 -15.12 33.84 29.83
N CYS A 30 -14.04 33.04 29.88
CA CYS A 30 -13.48 32.36 28.70
C CYS A 30 -14.10 30.98 28.38
N ALA A 31 -15.03 30.47 29.19
CA ALA A 31 -15.39 29.06 29.16
C ALA A 31 -16.68 28.68 28.38
N GLN A 32 -17.39 29.59 27.72
CA GLN A 32 -18.56 29.19 26.93
C GLN A 32 -18.63 29.87 25.56
N LEU A 33 -17.83 29.39 24.60
CA LEU A 33 -18.06 29.67 23.17
C LEU A 33 -19.41 29.10 22.69
N CYS A 34 -19.90 28.06 23.36
CA CYS A 34 -21.17 27.39 23.06
C CYS A 34 -22.14 27.51 24.24
N PRO A 35 -23.26 28.25 24.10
CA PRO A 35 -24.26 28.36 25.15
C PRO A 35 -25.01 27.04 25.35
N THR A 36 -25.17 26.63 26.61
CA THR A 36 -25.97 25.46 27.01
C THR A 36 -27.04 25.91 28.02
N PRO A 37 -28.35 25.77 27.74
CA PRO A 37 -28.95 25.15 26.55
C PRO A 37 -28.79 26.03 25.29
N CYS A 38 -28.76 25.39 24.11
CA CYS A 38 -28.64 26.10 22.85
C CYS A 38 -29.91 26.87 22.53
N VAL A 39 -29.74 28.05 21.91
CA VAL A 39 -30.85 28.89 21.46
C VAL A 39 -30.80 28.97 19.94
N CYS A 40 -31.59 28.13 19.27
CA CYS A 40 -31.59 28.02 17.82
C CYS A 40 -32.77 28.76 17.18
N PRO A 41 -32.62 29.31 15.96
CA PRO A 41 -33.72 29.92 15.23
C PRO A 41 -34.79 28.88 14.89
N GLN A 42 -36.07 29.24 15.09
CA GLN A 42 -37.21 28.47 14.63
C GLN A 42 -38.07 29.31 13.67
N PRO A 43 -38.41 28.79 12.47
CA PRO A 43 -38.05 27.48 11.92
C PRO A 43 -36.56 27.40 11.48
N ALA A 44 -36.08 26.17 11.26
CA ALA A 44 -34.72 25.93 10.74
C ALA A 44 -34.50 26.68 9.40
N PRO A 45 -33.26 27.15 9.13
CA PRO A 45 -32.98 27.90 7.93
C PRO A 45 -33.18 27.05 6.67
N ARG A 46 -33.69 27.69 5.62
CA ARG A 46 -33.77 27.08 4.28
C ARG A 46 -32.51 27.43 3.51
N CYS A 47 -31.71 26.41 3.19
CA CYS A 47 -30.48 26.62 2.45
C CYS A 47 -30.73 26.74 0.93
N PRO A 48 -29.87 27.47 0.21
CA PRO A 48 -29.90 27.53 -1.24
C PRO A 48 -29.79 26.14 -1.90
N ALA A 49 -30.16 26.04 -3.17
CA ALA A 49 -30.00 24.81 -3.93
C ALA A 49 -28.52 24.38 -3.98
N GLY A 50 -28.24 23.12 -3.65
CA GLY A 50 -26.89 22.57 -3.60
C GLY A 50 -26.12 22.83 -2.30
N VAL A 51 -26.67 23.60 -1.35
CA VAL A 51 -26.07 23.85 -0.04
C VAL A 51 -26.72 22.94 1.01
N SER A 52 -25.90 22.14 1.70
CA SER A 52 -26.38 21.25 2.75
C SER A 52 -26.73 21.98 4.04
N LEU A 53 -27.70 21.45 4.78
CA LEU A 53 -28.04 21.88 6.14
C LEU A 53 -27.20 21.04 7.13
N VAL A 54 -26.31 21.68 7.87
CA VAL A 54 -25.39 21.06 8.84
C VAL A 54 -25.61 21.64 10.23
N LEU A 55 -24.92 21.10 11.24
CA LEU A 55 -24.90 21.70 12.58
C LEU A 55 -23.80 22.76 12.67
N ASP A 56 -24.02 23.77 13.50
CA ASP A 56 -22.99 24.76 13.87
C ASP A 56 -21.79 24.09 14.58
N GLY A 57 -20.68 24.81 14.76
CA GLY A 57 -19.48 24.22 15.40
C GLY A 57 -19.64 23.89 16.88
N CYS A 58 -20.79 24.21 17.47
CA CYS A 58 -21.23 23.73 18.78
C CYS A 58 -21.97 22.38 18.71
N GLY A 59 -22.27 21.88 17.50
CA GLY A 59 -22.99 20.64 17.26
C GLY A 59 -24.47 20.71 17.64
N CYS A 60 -25.09 21.89 17.57
CA CYS A 60 -26.41 22.11 18.16
C CYS A 60 -27.45 22.72 17.22
N CYS A 61 -27.15 23.87 16.61
CA CYS A 61 -28.13 24.58 15.79
C CYS A 61 -27.97 24.26 14.30
N PRO A 62 -29.08 24.09 13.55
CA PRO A 62 -29.00 23.88 12.10
C PRO A 62 -28.59 25.18 11.39
N VAL A 63 -27.54 25.10 10.59
CA VAL A 63 -26.99 26.20 9.78
C VAL A 63 -26.74 25.73 8.35
N CYS A 64 -26.68 26.66 7.41
CA CYS A 64 -26.28 26.32 6.04
C CYS A 64 -24.78 26.17 5.95
N ALA A 65 -24.32 25.07 5.35
CA ALA A 65 -22.91 24.78 5.23
C ALA A 65 -22.19 25.80 4.34
N ARG A 66 -21.02 26.26 4.78
CA ARG A 66 -20.17 27.16 4.02
C ARG A 66 -19.55 26.45 2.82
N GLN A 67 -19.55 27.12 1.69
CA GLN A 67 -19.08 26.59 0.41
C GLN A 67 -17.62 26.99 0.14
N LEU A 68 -17.01 26.42 -0.90
CA LEU A 68 -15.61 26.67 -1.25
C LEU A 68 -15.33 28.18 -1.39
N GLY A 69 -14.29 28.67 -0.71
CA GLY A 69 -13.89 30.08 -0.72
C GLY A 69 -14.70 30.99 0.21
N GLU A 70 -15.73 30.48 0.90
CA GLU A 70 -16.47 31.26 1.88
C GLU A 70 -15.75 31.35 3.22
N PRO A 71 -15.89 32.46 3.96
CA PRO A 71 -15.31 32.58 5.29
C PRO A 71 -15.99 31.63 6.27
N CYS A 72 -15.17 31.00 7.11
CA CYS A 72 -15.61 30.05 8.13
C CYS A 72 -15.03 30.42 9.50
N ASP A 73 -15.71 29.98 10.55
CA ASP A 73 -15.33 30.19 11.95
C ASP A 73 -15.88 29.05 12.83
N HIS A 74 -15.80 29.20 14.15
CA HIS A 74 -16.28 28.20 15.11
C HIS A 74 -17.79 27.96 15.09
N LEU A 75 -18.59 28.80 14.44
CA LEU A 75 -20.06 28.62 14.35
C LEU A 75 -20.49 28.31 12.91
N HIS A 76 -19.79 28.85 11.92
CA HIS A 76 -20.04 28.66 10.51
C HIS A 76 -19.09 27.60 9.92
N ILE A 77 -19.56 26.36 9.87
CA ILE A 77 -18.79 25.21 9.37
C ILE A 77 -18.91 25.09 7.84
N CYS A 78 -17.83 24.62 7.21
CA CYS A 78 -17.77 24.21 5.81
C CYS A 78 -18.58 22.94 5.50
N ASP A 79 -18.93 22.77 4.23
CA ASP A 79 -19.65 21.59 3.75
C ASP A 79 -18.75 20.35 3.69
N SER A 80 -18.76 19.57 4.77
CA SER A 80 -17.98 18.33 4.87
C SER A 80 -18.46 17.24 3.90
N SER A 81 -19.71 17.29 3.43
CA SER A 81 -20.20 16.35 2.41
C SER A 81 -19.53 16.58 1.05
N GLN A 82 -18.97 17.78 0.86
CA GLN A 82 -18.15 18.16 -0.27
C GLN A 82 -16.65 18.13 0.06
N GLY A 83 -16.21 17.53 1.18
CA GLY A 83 -14.78 17.46 1.52
C GLY A 83 -14.12 18.82 1.80
N LEU A 84 -14.91 19.82 2.23
CA LEU A 84 -14.41 21.14 2.58
C LEU A 84 -14.04 21.21 4.06
N VAL A 85 -12.87 21.80 4.36
CA VAL A 85 -12.35 22.00 5.70
C VAL A 85 -12.05 23.49 5.92
N CYS A 86 -12.29 23.97 7.13
CA CYS A 86 -12.03 25.37 7.48
C CYS A 86 -10.54 25.57 7.75
N GLN A 87 -9.84 26.26 6.84
CA GLN A 87 -8.40 26.46 6.90
C GLN A 87 -8.06 27.94 7.02
N LEU A 88 -7.03 28.27 7.80
CA LEU A 88 -6.53 29.64 7.91
C LEU A 88 -5.68 29.98 6.68
N GLY A 89 -6.02 31.05 5.95
CA GLY A 89 -5.29 31.40 4.73
C GLY A 89 -3.80 31.64 4.99
N ALA A 90 -2.95 30.95 4.25
CA ALA A 90 -1.50 31.11 4.30
C ALA A 90 -1.08 32.42 3.59
N GLY A 91 -1.14 33.55 4.30
CA GLY A 91 -0.70 34.83 3.78
C GLY A 91 -0.46 35.87 4.89
N PRO A 92 0.55 36.74 4.77
CA PRO A 92 0.80 37.80 5.75
C PRO A 92 -0.40 38.75 5.79
N GLY A 93 -1.17 38.68 6.88
CA GLY A 93 -2.40 39.48 7.10
C GLY A 93 -3.73 38.72 6.93
N SER A 94 -3.70 37.45 6.53
CA SER A 94 -4.91 36.63 6.43
C SER A 94 -5.24 35.98 7.79
N TRP A 95 -5.97 36.70 8.64
CA TRP A 95 -6.52 36.14 9.89
C TRP A 95 -7.89 35.48 9.70
N ARG A 96 -8.41 35.50 8.48
CA ARG A 96 -9.74 34.97 8.15
C ARG A 96 -9.57 33.54 7.63
N ALA A 97 -10.22 32.60 8.28
CA ALA A 97 -10.30 31.23 7.80
C ALA A 97 -11.35 31.12 6.69
N THR A 98 -11.10 30.22 5.75
CA THR A 98 -11.91 30.05 4.54
C THR A 98 -12.09 28.56 4.28
N CYS A 99 -13.23 28.17 3.72
CA CYS A 99 -13.47 26.79 3.33
C CYS A 99 -12.64 26.42 2.10
N LEU A 100 -11.72 25.48 2.27
CA LEU A 100 -10.88 24.94 1.21
C LEU A 100 -11.11 23.43 1.13
N TRP A 101 -10.73 22.82 0.02
CA TRP A 101 -10.65 21.36 -0.05
C TRP A 101 -9.70 20.87 1.02
N GLU A 102 -10.00 19.72 1.60
CA GLU A 102 -9.03 19.00 2.40
C GLU A 102 -7.76 18.82 1.55
N GLU A 103 -6.65 19.44 1.99
CA GLU A 103 -5.36 19.18 1.38
C GLU A 103 -4.99 17.76 1.79
N ASP A 104 -5.09 16.83 0.84
CA ASP A 104 -4.46 15.52 1.00
C ASP A 104 -2.96 15.78 1.13
N ASP A 105 -2.39 15.53 2.31
CA ASP A 105 -0.97 15.68 2.57
C ASP A 105 -0.13 14.62 1.84
N GLY A 106 -0.79 13.85 0.95
CA GLY A 106 -0.24 12.72 0.22
C GLY A 106 0.13 11.58 1.15
N SER A 107 -0.36 11.61 2.40
CA SER A 107 -0.02 10.60 3.39
C SER A 107 -0.75 9.29 3.12
N CYS A 108 -0.08 8.20 3.43
CA CYS A 108 -0.60 6.86 3.25
C CYS A 108 -0.89 6.24 4.61
N GLU A 109 -2.00 5.54 4.75
CA GLU A 109 -2.29 4.75 5.95
C GLU A 109 -2.02 3.25 5.68
N MET A 110 -1.22 2.60 6.53
CA MET A 110 -1.08 1.13 6.53
C MET A 110 -1.19 0.58 7.95
N ASN A 111 -2.19 -0.27 8.19
CA ASN A 111 -2.49 -0.90 9.48
C ASN A 111 -2.69 0.12 10.63
N GLY A 112 -3.36 1.25 10.37
CA GLY A 112 -3.60 2.30 11.37
C GLY A 112 -2.41 3.21 11.67
N GLN A 113 -1.31 3.06 10.92
CA GLN A 113 -0.15 3.94 11.01
C GLN A 113 -0.06 4.82 9.76
N LEU A 114 0.12 6.13 9.99
CA LEU A 114 0.22 7.15 8.95
C LEU A 114 1.68 7.30 8.50
N TYR A 115 1.90 7.37 7.19
CA TYR A 115 3.20 7.55 6.55
C TYR A 115 3.15 8.78 5.64
N ARG A 116 4.19 9.61 5.67
CA ARG A 116 4.24 10.84 4.86
C ARG A 116 4.54 10.53 3.40
N ASP A 117 4.17 11.45 2.51
CA ASP A 117 4.56 11.34 1.10
C ASP A 117 6.09 11.19 0.96
N GLY A 118 6.51 10.22 0.14
CA GLY A 118 7.92 9.85 -0.06
C GLY A 118 8.54 8.97 1.05
N GLU A 119 7.84 8.73 2.16
CA GLU A 119 8.32 7.88 3.25
C GLU A 119 8.42 6.42 2.80
N THR A 120 9.48 5.72 3.23
CA THR A 120 9.73 4.33 2.89
C THR A 120 9.84 3.50 4.17
N PHE A 121 9.12 2.39 4.23
CA PHE A 121 9.03 1.55 5.43
C PHE A 121 8.97 0.05 5.06
N GLN A 122 9.38 -0.81 5.99
CA GLN A 122 9.50 -2.25 5.77
C GLN A 122 8.54 -3.00 6.71
N PRO A 123 7.26 -3.22 6.32
CA PRO A 123 6.27 -3.85 7.20
C PRO A 123 6.60 -5.32 7.51
N HIS A 124 7.36 -5.98 6.64
CA HIS A 124 7.89 -7.31 6.87
C HIS A 124 9.29 -7.41 6.28
N CYS A 125 10.11 -8.33 6.79
CA CYS A 125 11.48 -8.47 6.31
C CYS A 125 11.58 -8.72 4.78
N ARG A 126 10.49 -9.22 4.15
CA ARG A 126 10.40 -9.56 2.73
C ARG A 126 9.78 -8.50 1.82
N VAL A 127 9.28 -7.38 2.37
CA VAL A 127 8.55 -6.35 1.59
C VAL A 127 9.02 -4.96 2.02
N LEU A 128 9.37 -4.12 1.05
CA LEU A 128 9.62 -2.69 1.25
C LEU A 128 8.49 -1.91 0.60
N CYS A 129 7.89 -0.97 1.31
CA CYS A 129 6.83 -0.10 0.82
C CYS A 129 7.27 1.36 0.82
N ARG A 130 6.78 2.13 -0.15
CA ARG A 130 6.95 3.57 -0.26
C ARG A 130 5.57 4.23 -0.38
N CYS A 131 5.33 5.26 0.41
CA CYS A 131 4.19 6.13 0.27
C CYS A 131 4.43 7.15 -0.84
N GLN A 132 3.47 7.28 -1.75
CA GLN A 132 3.53 8.25 -2.85
C GLN A 132 2.12 8.69 -3.23
N ASP A 133 1.83 9.98 -3.08
CA ASP A 133 0.56 10.63 -3.44
C ASP A 133 -0.68 9.89 -2.86
N GLY A 134 -0.64 9.55 -1.57
CA GLY A 134 -1.70 8.80 -0.89
C GLY A 134 -1.76 7.30 -1.21
N GLY A 135 -0.90 6.81 -2.12
CA GLY A 135 -0.81 5.42 -2.54
C GLY A 135 0.42 4.67 -1.99
N LEU A 136 0.26 3.37 -1.69
CA LEU A 136 1.37 2.51 -1.27
C LEU A 136 1.95 1.72 -2.45
N THR A 137 3.24 1.90 -2.71
CA THR A 137 4.00 1.10 -3.67
C THR A 137 4.92 0.14 -2.94
N CYS A 138 4.65 -1.16 -3.00
CA CYS A 138 5.44 -2.18 -2.32
C CYS A 138 6.21 -3.07 -3.30
N MET A 139 7.48 -3.35 -2.98
CA MET A 139 8.37 -4.23 -3.74
C MET A 139 8.84 -5.42 -2.89
N PRO A 140 8.91 -6.64 -3.46
CA PRO A 140 9.47 -7.78 -2.76
C PRO A 140 10.99 -7.63 -2.61
N LEU A 141 11.51 -7.92 -1.42
CA LEU A 141 12.94 -7.95 -1.12
C LEU A 141 13.55 -9.34 -1.31
N CYS A 142 12.71 -10.38 -1.38
CA CYS A 142 13.13 -11.75 -1.63
C CYS A 142 12.97 -12.11 -3.12
N SER A 143 13.77 -13.07 -3.58
CA SER A 143 13.71 -13.57 -4.95
C SER A 143 12.43 -14.37 -5.16
N GLU A 144 11.62 -14.01 -6.16
CA GLU A 144 10.39 -14.71 -6.55
C GLU A 144 10.63 -15.70 -7.70
N ASP A 145 11.85 -16.22 -7.81
CA ASP A 145 12.26 -17.19 -8.81
C ASP A 145 11.61 -18.57 -8.60
N VAL A 146 11.25 -19.20 -9.72
CA VAL A 146 10.68 -20.55 -9.79
C VAL A 146 11.80 -21.54 -10.09
N ARG A 147 12.02 -22.52 -9.20
CA ARG A 147 12.90 -23.66 -9.47
C ARG A 147 12.10 -24.80 -10.09
N LEU A 148 12.39 -25.11 -11.35
CA LEU A 148 11.82 -26.27 -12.02
C LEU A 148 12.50 -27.57 -11.56
N PRO A 149 11.80 -28.72 -11.60
CA PRO A 149 12.40 -30.03 -11.41
C PRO A 149 13.60 -30.25 -12.33
N SER A 150 14.70 -30.72 -11.75
CA SER A 150 15.94 -31.02 -12.46
C SER A 150 16.49 -32.38 -12.03
N TRP A 151 17.47 -32.91 -12.77
CA TRP A 151 18.06 -34.22 -12.44
C TRP A 151 18.69 -34.26 -11.04
N ASP A 152 19.29 -33.15 -10.61
CA ASP A 152 19.84 -32.93 -9.27
C ASP A 152 18.79 -32.61 -8.20
N CYS A 153 17.58 -32.23 -8.61
CA CYS A 153 16.50 -31.78 -7.73
C CYS A 153 15.13 -32.08 -8.34
N PRO A 154 14.69 -33.34 -8.34
CA PRO A 154 13.45 -33.74 -9.00
C PRO A 154 12.20 -33.21 -8.29
N HIS A 155 12.30 -32.93 -6.99
CA HIS A 155 11.20 -32.43 -6.16
C HIS A 155 11.63 -31.14 -5.43
N PRO A 156 11.70 -29.99 -6.13
CA PRO A 156 12.05 -28.72 -5.52
C PRO A 156 10.89 -28.22 -4.65
N ARG A 157 11.17 -27.91 -3.38
CA ARG A 157 10.22 -27.32 -2.43
C ARG A 157 10.75 -26.00 -1.92
N ARG A 158 9.91 -24.96 -1.95
CA ARG A 158 10.22 -23.65 -1.36
C ARG A 158 9.86 -23.72 0.12
N VAL A 159 10.85 -23.57 0.99
CA VAL A 159 10.69 -23.70 2.45
C VAL A 159 11.22 -22.46 3.17
N GLU A 160 10.57 -22.14 4.28
CA GLU A 160 11.05 -21.14 5.23
C GLU A 160 12.10 -21.79 6.15
N LEU A 161 13.24 -21.11 6.30
CA LEU A 161 14.33 -21.59 7.15
C LEU A 161 14.36 -20.77 8.45
N PRO A 162 14.49 -21.40 9.63
CA PRO A 162 14.57 -20.69 10.90
C PRO A 162 15.67 -19.61 10.89
N GLY A 163 15.32 -18.39 11.31
CA GLY A 163 16.24 -17.26 11.38
C GLY A 163 16.66 -16.68 10.01
N LYS A 164 16.02 -17.09 8.91
CA LYS A 164 16.20 -16.48 7.58
C LYS A 164 14.92 -15.79 7.15
N CYS A 165 15.06 -14.59 6.60
CA CYS A 165 13.92 -13.83 6.10
C CYS A 165 13.33 -14.44 4.81
N CYS A 166 14.20 -14.76 3.85
CA CYS A 166 13.76 -15.25 2.54
C CYS A 166 13.68 -16.78 2.51
N PRO A 167 12.63 -17.33 1.89
CA PRO A 167 12.53 -18.77 1.68
C PRO A 167 13.61 -19.25 0.71
N LYS A 168 13.98 -20.52 0.82
CA LYS A 168 14.94 -21.16 -0.08
C LYS A 168 14.36 -22.41 -0.71
N TRP A 169 14.89 -22.76 -1.87
CA TRP A 169 14.63 -24.03 -2.50
C TRP A 169 15.42 -25.13 -1.81
N VAL A 170 14.71 -26.17 -1.36
CA VAL A 170 15.29 -27.43 -0.90
C VAL A 170 14.81 -28.56 -1.80
N CYS A 171 15.64 -29.59 -1.94
CA CYS A 171 15.31 -30.78 -2.71
C CYS A 171 15.07 -31.90 -1.71
N GLU A 172 13.84 -32.40 -1.65
CA GLU A 172 13.53 -33.54 -0.79
C GLU A 172 14.11 -34.79 -1.44
N GLN A 173 15.20 -35.29 -0.88
CA GLN A 173 15.84 -36.52 -1.35
C GLN A 173 15.00 -37.71 -0.88
N GLY A 174 14.39 -38.41 -1.84
CA GLY A 174 13.97 -39.79 -1.62
C GLY A 174 15.21 -40.63 -1.32
N TRP A 175 15.41 -40.97 -0.06
CA TRP A 175 16.32 -41.99 0.44
C TRP A 175 16.46 -43.22 -0.48
N GLY A 176 17.72 -43.63 -0.71
CA GLY A 176 18.11 -45.03 -0.76
C GLY A 176 17.83 -45.83 -2.04
N LEU A 177 18.61 -45.60 -3.09
CA LEU A 177 19.18 -46.74 -3.81
C LEU A 177 20.65 -46.82 -3.44
N GLY A 178 20.95 -47.74 -2.52
CA GLY A 178 22.31 -48.15 -2.25
C GLY A 178 22.91 -48.72 -3.53
N LEU A 179 23.71 -47.92 -4.24
CA LEU A 179 24.73 -48.49 -5.11
C LEU A 179 25.87 -48.91 -4.18
N GLN A 180 25.73 -50.10 -3.61
CA GLN A 180 26.87 -50.82 -3.10
C GLN A 180 27.89 -50.86 -4.24
N SER A 181 29.07 -50.29 -3.99
CA SER A 181 30.24 -50.44 -4.81
C SER A 181 30.63 -51.92 -4.84
N LEU A 182 30.04 -52.67 -5.76
CA LEU A 182 30.57 -53.97 -6.18
C LEU A 182 31.94 -53.70 -6.82
N PRO A 183 33.02 -54.40 -6.42
CA PRO A 183 34.32 -54.19 -7.02
C PRO A 183 34.26 -54.67 -8.47
N VAL A 184 34.56 -53.76 -9.39
CA VAL A 184 34.77 -54.06 -10.81
C VAL A 184 35.95 -55.03 -10.90
N GLN A 185 35.67 -56.30 -11.17
CA GLN A 185 36.64 -57.21 -11.75
C GLN A 185 36.72 -56.90 -13.25
N ASP A 186 37.89 -56.41 -13.63
CA ASP A 186 38.38 -56.24 -14.99
C ASP A 186 38.16 -57.54 -15.79
N PRO A 187 37.73 -57.43 -17.06
CA PRO A 187 38.53 -58.10 -18.07
C PRO A 187 38.81 -57.19 -19.27
N GLN A 188 40.11 -57.09 -19.55
CA GLN A 188 40.68 -56.65 -20.81
C GLN A 188 40.06 -57.40 -22.00
N TYR A 189 39.60 -56.64 -23.00
CA TYR A 189 39.71 -57.07 -24.39
C TYR A 189 39.86 -55.86 -25.31
N SER A 190 41.02 -55.76 -25.94
CA SER A 190 41.30 -54.83 -27.03
C SER A 190 40.50 -55.19 -28.27
N GLY A 191 39.89 -54.20 -28.92
CA GLY A 191 39.27 -54.33 -30.23
C GLY A 191 39.09 -52.97 -30.88
N LEU A 192 39.87 -52.70 -31.92
CA LEU A 192 39.70 -51.57 -32.83
C LEU A 192 38.31 -51.65 -33.49
N ALA A 193 37.45 -50.67 -33.24
CA ALA A 193 36.24 -50.46 -34.01
C ALA A 193 35.92 -48.95 -34.10
N SER A 194 35.62 -48.54 -35.32
CA SER A 194 35.25 -47.23 -35.88
C SER A 194 34.48 -46.28 -34.94
N PRO A 195 34.61 -44.94 -35.10
CA PRO A 195 33.80 -43.99 -34.33
C PRO A 195 32.31 -44.17 -34.67
N PRO A 196 31.42 -44.36 -33.68
CA PRO A 196 29.99 -44.36 -33.94
C PRO A 196 29.52 -42.96 -34.34
N PRO A 197 28.56 -42.85 -35.28
CA PRO A 197 28.03 -41.57 -35.71
C PRO A 197 27.32 -40.88 -34.55
N SER A 198 27.49 -39.56 -34.49
CA SER A 198 26.89 -38.64 -33.52
C SER A 198 25.37 -38.82 -33.44
N GLY A 199 24.90 -39.65 -32.50
CA GLY A 199 23.51 -39.85 -32.15
C GLY A 199 23.36 -39.79 -30.63
N SER A 200 22.67 -38.74 -30.16
CA SER A 200 22.29 -38.39 -28.78
C SER A 200 22.42 -39.48 -27.71
N LEU A 201 23.34 -39.25 -26.77
CA LEU A 201 23.66 -40.04 -25.56
C LEU A 201 22.60 -39.90 -24.43
N CYS A 202 21.33 -39.70 -24.73
CA CYS A 202 20.33 -39.57 -23.67
C CYS A 202 18.92 -40.06 -24.05
N PRO A 203 18.19 -40.66 -23.09
CA PRO A 203 16.78 -40.96 -23.24
C PRO A 203 15.99 -39.68 -23.52
N GLU A 204 15.28 -39.63 -24.64
CA GLU A 204 14.44 -38.48 -24.99
C GLU A 204 13.23 -38.39 -24.06
N TRP A 205 12.98 -37.18 -23.55
CA TRP A 205 11.86 -36.90 -22.66
C TRP A 205 11.31 -35.50 -22.93
N SER A 206 10.00 -35.40 -23.08
CA SER A 206 9.30 -34.12 -23.22
C SER A 206 7.91 -34.18 -22.64
N THR A 207 7.45 -33.08 -22.04
CA THR A 207 6.04 -32.94 -21.61
C THR A 207 5.15 -32.62 -22.81
N ALA A 208 3.84 -32.83 -22.64
CA ALA A 208 2.84 -32.20 -23.50
C ALA A 208 2.96 -30.66 -23.43
N TRP A 209 2.46 -29.97 -24.45
CA TRP A 209 2.36 -28.51 -24.44
C TRP A 209 1.30 -28.05 -23.45
N GLY A 210 1.62 -27.02 -22.68
CA GLY A 210 0.67 -26.32 -21.82
C GLY A 210 -0.38 -25.54 -22.62
N PRO A 211 -1.39 -25.00 -21.92
CA PRO A 211 -2.42 -24.17 -22.54
C PRO A 211 -1.84 -22.90 -23.17
N CYS A 212 -2.58 -22.30 -24.10
CA CYS A 212 -2.19 -21.04 -24.70
C CYS A 212 -2.25 -19.92 -23.65
N SER A 213 -1.26 -19.03 -23.63
CA SER A 213 -1.23 -17.89 -22.69
C SER A 213 -2.41 -16.93 -22.84
N THR A 214 -3.08 -16.95 -24.01
CA THR A 214 -4.27 -16.16 -24.29
C THR A 214 -5.48 -17.07 -24.48
N THR A 215 -6.66 -16.58 -24.08
CA THR A 215 -7.95 -17.26 -24.27
C THR A 215 -8.60 -16.94 -25.62
N CYS A 216 -8.12 -15.91 -26.30
CA CYS A 216 -8.45 -15.59 -27.69
C CYS A 216 -7.22 -15.06 -28.45
N GLY A 217 -7.20 -15.21 -29.76
CA GLY A 217 -6.14 -14.71 -30.64
C GLY A 217 -4.79 -15.42 -30.49
N LEU A 218 -3.71 -14.74 -30.88
CA LEU A 218 -2.35 -15.27 -30.84
C LEU A 218 -1.80 -15.25 -29.41
N GLY A 219 -1.23 -16.37 -28.96
CA GLY A 219 -0.57 -16.51 -27.67
C GLY A 219 0.66 -17.41 -27.74
N VAL A 220 1.19 -17.77 -26.57
CA VAL A 220 2.35 -18.63 -26.43
C VAL A 220 2.01 -19.84 -25.56
N ALA A 221 2.33 -21.03 -26.04
CA ALA A 221 2.29 -22.27 -25.27
C ALA A 221 3.72 -22.69 -24.90
N THR A 222 3.89 -23.32 -23.74
CA THR A 222 5.19 -23.75 -23.21
C THR A 222 5.22 -25.27 -23.01
N ARG A 223 6.40 -25.87 -23.13
CA ARG A 223 6.66 -27.27 -22.72
C ARG A 223 8.07 -27.38 -22.14
N VAL A 224 8.36 -28.46 -21.44
CA VAL A 224 9.74 -28.81 -21.02
C VAL A 224 10.22 -29.98 -21.86
N SER A 225 11.43 -29.89 -22.41
CA SER A 225 12.02 -30.91 -23.28
C SER A 225 13.53 -31.02 -23.04
N ASN A 226 14.08 -32.23 -23.10
CA ASN A 226 15.53 -32.46 -23.10
C ASN A 226 16.14 -32.58 -24.52
N GLN A 227 15.38 -32.24 -25.55
CA GLN A 227 15.79 -32.26 -26.95
C GLN A 227 16.76 -31.11 -27.29
N ASN A 228 17.93 -31.12 -26.66
CA ASN A 228 19.07 -30.28 -27.03
C ASN A 228 20.34 -31.13 -27.04
N ARG A 229 21.40 -30.59 -27.64
CA ARG A 229 22.69 -31.29 -27.78
C ARG A 229 23.33 -31.70 -26.45
N LEU A 230 22.89 -31.09 -25.35
CA LEU A 230 23.42 -31.28 -23.99
C LEU A 230 22.49 -32.15 -23.12
N CYS A 231 21.37 -32.64 -23.66
CA CYS A 231 20.37 -33.44 -22.94
C CYS A 231 19.81 -32.78 -21.67
N ARG A 232 19.79 -31.45 -21.62
CA ARG A 232 19.31 -30.68 -20.47
C ARG A 232 17.83 -30.38 -20.60
N LEU A 233 17.09 -30.49 -19.51
CA LEU A 233 15.69 -30.06 -19.50
C LEU A 233 15.62 -28.54 -19.67
N GLU A 234 14.99 -28.09 -20.75
CA GLU A 234 14.82 -26.69 -21.09
C GLU A 234 13.35 -26.38 -21.43
N GLN A 235 12.93 -25.16 -21.13
CA GLN A 235 11.60 -24.67 -21.49
C GLN A 235 11.58 -24.24 -22.96
N GLN A 236 10.77 -24.90 -23.76
CA GLN A 236 10.50 -24.53 -25.14
C GLN A 236 9.19 -23.73 -25.23
N ARG A 237 9.15 -22.76 -26.16
CA ARG A 237 8.00 -21.89 -26.41
C ARG A 237 7.54 -22.06 -27.86
N ARG A 238 6.23 -22.12 -28.10
CA ARG A 238 5.65 -22.06 -29.44
C ARG A 238 4.50 -21.06 -29.48
N LEU A 239 4.24 -20.52 -30.66
CA LEU A 239 3.02 -19.75 -30.92
C LEU A 239 1.80 -20.68 -30.93
N CYS A 240 0.69 -20.19 -30.38
CA CYS A 240 -0.61 -20.86 -30.39
C CYS A 240 -1.70 -19.86 -30.80
N LEU A 241 -2.77 -20.38 -31.38
CA LEU A 241 -3.96 -19.60 -31.75
C LEU A 241 -5.13 -20.12 -30.92
N SER A 242 -5.61 -19.30 -30.00
CA SER A 242 -6.94 -19.45 -29.39
C SER A 242 -7.96 -18.71 -30.28
N GLY A 243 -9.24 -19.07 -30.18
CA GLY A 243 -10.29 -18.60 -31.11
C GLY A 243 -10.34 -17.06 -31.30
N PRO A 244 -11.07 -16.57 -32.31
CA PRO A 244 -11.13 -15.14 -32.60
C PRO A 244 -11.54 -14.33 -31.36
N CYS A 245 -10.81 -13.25 -31.08
CA CYS A 245 -11.15 -12.37 -29.97
C CYS A 245 -12.50 -11.67 -30.21
N PRO A 246 -13.32 -11.50 -29.14
CA PRO A 246 -14.54 -10.71 -29.26
C PRO A 246 -14.17 -9.30 -29.72
N PRO A 247 -15.03 -8.67 -30.55
CA PRO A 247 -14.82 -7.29 -30.95
C PRO A 247 -14.77 -6.40 -29.71
N PRO A 248 -13.96 -5.32 -29.72
CA PRO A 248 -13.96 -4.36 -28.63
C PRO A 248 -15.39 -3.85 -28.43
N ARG A 249 -15.89 -3.95 -27.19
CA ARG A 249 -17.20 -3.39 -26.86
C ARG A 249 -17.16 -1.89 -27.18
N PRO A 250 -18.13 -1.34 -27.95
CA PRO A 250 -18.22 0.10 -28.11
C PRO A 250 -18.32 0.73 -26.73
N ARG A 251 -17.50 1.75 -26.46
CA ARG A 251 -17.63 2.58 -25.27
C ARG A 251 -19.08 3.09 -25.25
N SER A 252 -19.81 2.77 -24.20
CA SER A 252 -21.11 3.38 -23.95
C SER A 252 -20.90 4.89 -23.91
N PRO A 253 -21.71 5.68 -24.64
CA PRO A 253 -21.78 7.11 -24.40
C PRO A 253 -22.15 7.29 -22.93
N ARG A 254 -21.27 7.97 -22.19
CA ARG A 254 -21.58 8.45 -20.85
C ARG A 254 -22.73 9.43 -21.04
N ASN A 255 -23.96 9.00 -20.79
CA ASN A 255 -25.12 9.88 -20.73
C ASN A 255 -24.85 10.86 -19.58
N GLY A 256 -24.33 12.04 -19.91
CA GLY A 256 -24.48 13.22 -19.09
C GLY A 256 -25.94 13.64 -19.18
N GLY A 257 -26.66 13.50 -18.08
CA GLY A 257 -28.06 13.87 -17.99
C GLY A 257 -28.43 14.24 -16.56
N PHE A 258 -28.67 15.55 -16.40
CA PHE A 258 -29.21 16.32 -15.27
C PHE A 258 -28.27 16.69 -14.13
#